data_AF-A0A3N6BLQ3-F1
#
_entry.id   AF-A0A3N6BLQ3-F1
#
_cell.length_a   1.000
_cell.length_b   1.000
_cell.length_c   1.000
_cell.angle_alpha   90.00
_cell.angle_beta   90.00
_cell.angle_gamma   90.00
#
_symmetry.space_group_name_H-M   'P 1'
#
loop_
_entity.id
_entity.type
_entity.pdbx_description
1 polymer ?
#
loop_
_entity_poly.entity_id
_entity_poly.type
_entity_poly.pdbx_seq_one_letter_code
_entity_poly.pdbx_strand_id
1 'polypeptide(L)' 'QEYERNLIVAALEKTAWNQKKAADLLRVNATTLNEKLKRLKIKVP' A
#
# COMPACT_ATOMS: atom_id res chain seq x y z
N GLN A 1 12.82 5.88 -3.46
CA GLN A 1 11.91 4.71 -3.48
C GLN A 1 11.51 4.25 -2.08
N GLU A 2 12.38 4.39 -1.09
CA GLU A 2 12.08 4.01 0.30
C GLU A 2 10.94 4.81 0.94
N TYR A 3 10.85 6.11 0.67
CA TYR A 3 9.75 6.95 1.15
C TYR A 3 8.36 6.45 0.71
N GLU A 4 8.22 6.09 -0.58
CA GLU A 4 6.96 5.54 -1.10
C GLU A 4 6.61 4.19 -0.46
N ARG A 5 7.61 3.32 -0.28
CA ARG A 5 7.44 2.06 0.44
C ARG A 5 6.95 2.30 1.86
N ASN A 6 7.60 3.21 2.60
CA ASN A 6 7.25 3.49 3.99
C ASN A 6 5.84 4.08 4.10
N LEU A 7 5.45 4.95 3.17
CA LEU A 7 4.10 5.52 3.11
C LEU A 7 3.04 4.42 2.87
N ILE A 8 3.31 3.50 1.95
CA ILE A 8 2.40 2.39 1.64
C ILE A 8 2.30 1.41 2.82
N VAL A 9 3.41 1.06 3.45
CA VAL A 9 3.44 0.17 4.62
C VAL A 9 2.68 0.81 5.78
N ALA A 10 2.94 2.09 6.09
CA ALA A 10 2.23 2.78 7.16
C ALA A 10 0.71 2.86 6.90
N ALA A 11 0.30 3.08 5.64
CA ALA A 11 -1.12 3.05 5.27
C ALA A 11 -1.73 1.65 5.44
N LEU A 12 -1.01 0.60 5.04
CA LEU A 12 -1.44 -0.78 5.23
C LEU A 12 -1.55 -1.15 6.71
N GLU A 13 -0.56 -0.82 7.53
CA GLU A 13 -0.60 -1.08 8.97
C GLU A 13 -1.79 -0.38 9.64
N LYS A 14 -2.04 0.89 9.29
CA LYS A 14 -3.17 1.67 9.79
C LYS A 14 -4.53 1.10 9.39
N THR A 15 -4.60 0.35 8.28
CA THR A 15 -5.84 -0.27 7.79
C THR A 15 -5.92 -1.77 8.08
N ALA A 16 -5.07 -2.29 8.97
CA ALA A 16 -4.95 -3.72 9.27
C ALA A 16 -4.73 -4.56 8.00
N TRP A 17 -3.83 -4.10 7.14
CA TRP A 17 -3.43 -4.68 5.87
C TRP A 17 -4.56 -4.79 4.82
N ASN A 18 -5.67 -4.09 5.03
CA ASN A 18 -6.72 -3.99 4.04
C ASN A 18 -6.28 -3.07 2.89
N GLN A 19 -5.90 -3.68 1.77
CA GLN A 19 -5.40 -2.98 0.59
C GLN A 19 -6.40 -1.97 0.02
N LYS A 20 -7.70 -2.28 0.00
CA LYS A 20 -8.72 -1.35 -0.51
C LYS A 20 -8.77 -0.10 0.36
N LYS A 21 -8.86 -0.27 1.68
CA LYS A 21 -8.84 0.85 2.64
C LYS A 21 -7.53 1.63 2.61
N ALA A 22 -6.39 0.96 2.42
CA ALA A 22 -5.09 1.63 2.28
C ALA A 22 -5.02 2.45 0.99
N ALA A 23 -5.58 1.93 -0.10
CA ALA A 23 -5.66 2.65 -1.37
C ALA A 23 -6.56 3.88 -1.25
N ASP A 24 -7.71 3.76 -0.59
CA ASP A 24 -8.58 4.90 -0.24
C ASP A 24 -7.84 5.95 0.60
N LEU A 25 -7.07 5.52 1.61
CA LEU A 25 -6.28 6.42 2.46
C LEU A 25 -5.18 7.16 1.69
N LEU A 26 -4.55 6.47 0.74
CA LEU A 26 -3.53 7.02 -0.15
C LEU A 26 -4.11 7.77 -1.37
N ARG A 27 -5.45 7.82 -1.50
CA ARG A 27 -6.17 8.40 -2.64
C ARG A 27 -5.72 7.85 -4.00
N VAL A 28 -5.46 6.56 -4.04
CA VAL A 28 -5.14 5.82 -5.27
C VAL A 28 -6.16 4.71 -5.48
N ASN A 29 -6.32 4.24 -6.71
CA ASN A 29 -7.14 3.05 -6.94
C ASN A 29 -6.42 1.78 -6.40
N ALA A 30 -7.21 0.79 -5.98
CA ALA A 30 -6.68 -0.44 -5.39
C ALA A 30 -5.78 -1.23 -6.35
N THR A 31 -6.05 -1.15 -7.66
CA THR A 31 -5.20 -1.75 -8.70
C THR A 31 -3.82 -1.10 -8.79
N THR A 32 -3.72 0.22 -8.69
CA THR A 32 -2.44 0.96 -8.63
C THR A 32 -1.68 0.62 -7.37
N LEU A 33 -2.37 0.55 -6.23
CA LEU A 33 -1.72 0.13 -4.99
C LEU A 33 -1.16 -1.28 -5.15
N ASN A 34 -1.93 -2.22 -5.71
CA ASN A 34 -1.49 -3.60 -5.94
C ASN A 34 -0.25 -3.67 -6.86
N GLU A 35 -0.23 -2.92 -7.96
CA GLU A 35 0.93 -2.83 -8.85
C GLU A 35 2.16 -2.23 -8.15
N LYS A 36 1.97 -1.22 -7.30
CA LYS A 36 3.03 -0.66 -6.45
C LYS A 36 3.55 -1.70 -5.45
N LEU A 37 2.67 -2.49 -4.81
CA LEU A 37 3.09 -3.56 -3.90
C LEU A 37 3.94 -4.62 -4.60
N LYS A 38 3.54 -5.05 -5.80
CA LYS A 38 4.32 -5.99 -6.63
C LYS A 38 5.68 -5.42 -7.01
N ARG A 39 5.70 -4.19 -7.53
CA ARG A 39 6.94 -3.50 -7.94
C ARG A 39 7.90 -3.30 -6.78
N LEU A 40 7.35 -2.93 -5.62
CA LEU A 40 8.11 -2.70 -4.39
C LEU A 40 8.41 -4.01 -3.65
N LYS A 41 7.88 -5.17 -4.07
CA LYS A 41 8.04 -6.46 -3.35
C LYS A 41 7.66 -6.35 -1.86
N ILE A 42 6.54 -5.69 -1.57
CA ILE A 42 5.97 -5.60 -0.22
C ILE A 42 5.17 -6.88 0.02
N LYS A 43 5.59 -7.69 1.00
CA LYS A 43 4.84 -8.87 1.43
C LYS A 43 3.78 -8.43 2.44
N VAL A 44 2.53 -8.63 2.08
CA VAL A 44 1.39 -8.52 2.99
C VAL A 44 1.41 -9.79 3.85
N PRO A 45 1.30 -9.68 5.19
CA PRO A 45 1.18 -10.83 6.07
C PRO A 45 -0.15 -11.57 5.88
#